data_AF-X1NNB5-F1
#
_entry.id   AF-X1NNB5-F1
#
_cell.length_a   1.000
_cell.length_b   1.000
_cell.length_c   1.000
_cell.angle_alpha   90.00
_cell.angle_beta   90.00
_cell.angle_gamma   90.00
#
_symmetry.space_group_name_H-M   'P 1'
#
loop_
_entity.id
_entity.type
_entity.pdbx_description
1 polymer ?
#
loop_
_entity_poly.entity_id
_entity_poly.type
_entity_poly.pdbx_seq_one_letter_code
_entity_poly.pdbx_strand_id
1 'polypeptide(L)'
;MDKQGRVIPHAFEKNISIPGYKNKQPIEIDFMGPEYGGRGRQRRHQVVQSELFIRKARGIDIVFEYFFMYELKGKLPQGAYNRVEIQVANLVAALTMKGIVLGARYNEKDAYDIYSLISHYKDGFHSAAESVKHHLKNKLVNEGIEKIREKFETKDSTGPQWVADFLVGGRESSNEERERIVTDSYMQINEFLSLLLQ
;
A
#
# COMPACT_ATOMS: atom_id res chain seq x y z
N MET A 1 8.85 18.36 -1.36
CA MET A 1 9.18 19.24 -0.22
C MET A 1 8.20 18.90 0.89
N ASP A 2 8.60 18.96 2.16
CA ASP A 2 7.63 18.74 3.23
C ASP A 2 6.61 19.88 3.32
N LYS A 3 5.60 19.73 4.19
CA LYS A 3 4.58 20.77 4.45
C LYS A 3 5.16 22.12 4.92
N GLN A 4 6.47 22.21 5.14
CA GLN A 4 7.22 23.40 5.55
C GLN A 4 8.19 23.90 4.46
N GLY A 5 8.13 23.36 3.24
CA GLY A 5 8.97 23.81 2.12
C GLY A 5 10.41 23.32 2.19
N ARG A 6 10.72 22.26 2.95
CA ARG A 6 12.07 21.67 3.00
C ARG A 6 12.22 20.60 1.93
N VAL A 7 13.35 20.59 1.21
CA VAL A 7 13.67 19.56 0.21
C VAL A 7 13.67 18.19 0.90
N ILE A 8 12.85 17.26 0.41
CA ILE A 8 12.83 15.87 0.88
C ILE A 8 13.86 15.12 0.04
N PRO A 9 14.98 14.63 0.61
CA PRO A 9 16.08 14.07 -0.18
C PRO A 9 15.74 12.81 -0.97
N HIS A 10 14.58 12.19 -0.69
CA HIS A 10 14.11 10.95 -1.29
C HIS A 10 12.80 11.09 -2.05
N ALA A 11 12.36 12.32 -2.32
CA ALA A 11 11.15 12.57 -3.09
C ALA A 11 11.43 13.55 -4.23
N PHE A 12 10.97 13.23 -5.43
CA PHE A 12 10.97 14.16 -6.56
C PHE A 12 9.63 14.89 -6.61
N GLU A 13 9.64 16.21 -6.50
CA GLU A 13 8.43 17.02 -6.60
C GLU A 13 8.44 17.88 -7.88
N LYS A 14 7.33 17.86 -8.61
CA LYS A 14 7.14 18.71 -9.79
C LYS A 14 5.71 19.23 -9.85
N ASN A 15 5.59 20.55 -10.00
CA ASN A 15 4.32 21.21 -10.28
C ASN A 15 4.00 21.09 -11.77
N ILE A 16 2.94 20.35 -12.11
CA ILE A 16 2.52 20.14 -13.49
C ILE A 16 1.17 20.80 -13.78
N SER A 17 1.02 21.35 -14.99
CA SER A 17 -0.28 21.79 -15.47
C SER A 17 -1.09 20.58 -15.92
N ILE A 18 -2.26 20.37 -15.34
CA ILE A 18 -3.18 19.28 -15.70
C ILE A 18 -4.42 19.89 -16.35
N PRO A 19 -4.85 19.44 -17.55
CA PRO A 19 -6.09 19.89 -18.15
C PRO A 19 -7.28 19.73 -17.18
N GLY A 20 -8.10 20.77 -17.05
CA GLY A 20 -9.23 20.81 -16.12
C GLY A 20 -8.91 21.36 -14.72
N TYR A 21 -7.64 21.52 -14.36
CA TYR A 21 -7.23 22.16 -13.10
C TYR A 21 -6.79 23.61 -13.34
N LYS A 22 -7.31 24.55 -12.54
CA LYS A 22 -6.95 25.99 -12.65
C LYS A 22 -5.50 26.25 -12.27
N ASN A 23 -4.98 25.53 -11.28
CA ASN A 23 -3.63 25.69 -10.76
C ASN A 23 -2.77 24.46 -11.12
N LYS A 24 -1.45 24.65 -11.20
CA LYS A 24 -0.52 23.52 -11.29
C LYS A 24 -0.68 22.62 -10.08
N GLN A 25 -0.66 21.31 -10.32
CA GLN A 25 -0.77 20.31 -9.26
C GLN A 25 0.63 19.82 -8.88
N PRO A 26 0.95 19.74 -7.58
CA PRO A 26 2.19 19.12 -7.13
C PRO A 26 2.08 17.61 -7.32
N ILE A 27 3.03 17.03 -8.07
CA ILE A 27 3.25 15.59 -8.10
C ILE A 27 4.52 15.31 -7.31
N GLU A 28 4.40 14.43 -6.32
CA GLU A 28 5.51 13.92 -5.53
C GLU A 28 5.73 12.44 -5.84
N ILE A 29 6.97 12.06 -6.09
CA ILE A 29 7.40 10.68 -6.31
C ILE A 29 8.39 10.33 -5.20
N ASP A 30 7.99 9.45 -4.29
CA ASP A 30 8.88 8.91 -3.26
C ASP A 30 9.74 7.78 -3.83
N PHE A 31 11.05 7.84 -3.58
CA PHE A 31 11.97 6.75 -3.85
C PHE A 31 12.16 5.90 -2.61
N MET A 32 11.88 4.62 -2.74
CA MET A 32 11.99 3.65 -1.66
C MET A 32 12.85 2.46 -2.10
N GLY A 33 13.44 1.75 -1.14
CA GLY A 33 14.15 0.51 -1.42
C GLY A 33 14.43 -0.33 -0.18
N PRO A 34 15.08 -1.49 -0.36
CA PRO A 34 15.17 -2.53 0.66
C PRO A 34 15.74 -2.06 1.99
N GLU A 35 15.29 -2.67 3.09
CA GLU A 35 15.89 -2.43 4.42
C GLU A 35 17.32 -2.97 4.54
N TYR A 36 17.76 -3.79 3.59
CA TYR A 36 19.07 -4.42 3.54
C TYR A 36 19.98 -3.74 2.52
N GLY A 37 21.29 -3.74 2.80
CA GLY A 37 22.29 -3.07 1.96
C GLY A 37 22.58 -1.62 2.36
N GLY A 38 23.75 -1.13 1.92
CA GLY A 38 24.22 0.24 2.14
C GLY A 38 24.49 0.60 3.61
N ARG A 39 23.86 1.68 4.09
CA ARG A 39 24.05 2.19 5.46
C ARG A 39 23.39 1.25 6.49
N GLY A 40 23.97 1.22 7.69
CA GLY A 40 23.52 0.36 8.79
C GLY A 40 22.03 0.48 9.14
N ARG A 41 21.48 -0.57 9.73
CA ARG A 41 20.03 -0.79 9.95
C ARG A 41 19.29 0.35 10.66
N GLN A 42 19.97 1.12 11.50
CA GLN A 42 19.43 2.29 12.22
C GLN A 42 19.23 3.54 11.35
N ARG A 43 19.71 3.53 10.09
CA ARG A 43 19.57 4.66 9.17
C ARG A 43 18.37 4.44 8.26
N ARG A 44 17.37 5.35 8.34
CA ARG A 44 16.15 5.31 7.52
C ARG A 44 16.34 5.61 6.03
N HIS A 45 17.54 6.08 5.62
CA HIS A 45 17.84 6.43 4.23
C HIS A 45 19.16 5.81 3.77
N GLN A 46 19.20 5.46 2.47
CA GLN A 46 20.40 4.97 1.79
C GLN A 46 20.70 5.85 0.58
N VAL A 47 21.99 6.07 0.32
CA VAL A 47 22.46 6.76 -0.88
C VAL A 47 22.58 5.72 -1.99
N VAL A 48 21.93 5.96 -3.12
CA VAL A 48 22.00 5.07 -4.30
C VAL A 48 22.86 5.69 -5.40
N GLN A 49 22.77 7.01 -5.57
CA GLN A 49 23.63 7.81 -6.44
C GLN A 49 23.93 9.16 -5.77
N SER A 50 24.87 9.94 -6.31
CA SER A 50 25.06 11.33 -5.88
C SER A 50 23.72 12.06 -5.92
N GLU A 51 23.30 12.63 -4.79
CA GLU A 51 22.04 13.37 -4.61
C GLU A 51 20.73 12.54 -4.66
N LEU A 52 20.80 11.21 -4.86
CA LEU A 52 19.62 10.33 -4.80
C LEU A 52 19.62 9.50 -3.52
N PHE A 53 18.70 9.84 -2.62
CA PHE A 53 18.44 9.06 -1.42
C PHE A 53 17.17 8.22 -1.60
N ILE A 54 17.19 7.01 -1.07
CA ILE A 54 16.00 6.16 -0.97
C ILE A 54 15.60 6.00 0.48
N ARG A 55 14.29 5.93 0.73
CA ARG A 55 13.75 5.54 2.04
C ARG A 55 13.75 4.03 2.18
N LYS A 56 14.36 3.54 3.25
CA LYS A 56 14.41 2.11 3.55
C LYS A 56 13.07 1.65 4.12
N ALA A 57 12.57 0.52 3.61
CA ALA A 57 11.37 -0.13 4.11
C ALA A 57 11.55 -1.65 4.13
N ARG A 58 11.02 -2.31 5.17
CA ARG A 58 11.01 -3.77 5.28
C ARG A 58 9.96 -4.34 4.32
N GLY A 59 10.32 -5.40 3.62
CA GLY A 59 9.44 -6.11 2.70
C GLY A 59 9.23 -5.43 1.34
N ILE A 60 9.88 -4.31 1.05
CA ILE A 60 9.74 -3.63 -0.24
C ILE A 60 10.48 -4.33 -1.37
N ASP A 61 11.51 -5.11 -1.05
CA ASP A 61 12.24 -5.99 -1.97
C ASP A 61 11.32 -7.00 -2.68
N ILE A 62 10.18 -7.33 -2.08
CA ILE A 62 9.16 -8.21 -2.65
C ILE A 62 8.66 -7.74 -4.04
N VAL A 63 8.72 -6.43 -4.32
CA VAL A 63 8.25 -5.86 -5.60
C VAL A 63 9.13 -6.25 -6.78
N PHE A 64 10.37 -6.69 -6.53
CA PHE A 64 11.26 -7.19 -7.59
C PHE A 64 10.94 -8.63 -8.00
N GLU A 65 10.21 -9.37 -7.16
CA GLU A 65 9.77 -10.74 -7.43
C GLU A 65 8.30 -10.79 -7.90
N TYR A 66 7.45 -9.95 -7.31
CA TYR A 66 6.00 -10.00 -7.49
C TYR A 66 5.46 -8.70 -8.10
N PHE A 67 5.53 -8.63 -9.42
CA PHE A 67 5.04 -7.50 -10.21
C PHE A 67 4.31 -7.96 -11.47
N PHE A 68 3.65 -7.01 -12.13
CA PHE A 68 3.22 -7.15 -13.52
C PHE A 68 3.72 -5.96 -14.34
N MET A 69 3.94 -6.17 -15.64
CA MET A 69 4.26 -5.08 -16.55
C MET A 69 2.97 -4.33 -16.88
N TYR A 70 2.96 -3.02 -16.63
CA TYR A 70 1.87 -2.14 -17.03
C TYR A 70 2.36 -1.16 -18.08
N GLU A 71 1.59 -1.07 -19.15
CA GLU A 71 1.86 -0.14 -20.24
C GLU A 71 1.11 1.17 -20.01
N LEU A 72 1.85 2.22 -19.65
CA LEU A 72 1.31 3.55 -19.48
C LEU A 72 1.43 4.33 -20.79
N LYS A 73 0.29 4.78 -21.31
CA LYS A 73 0.19 5.59 -22.53
C LYS A 73 -0.44 6.94 -22.20
N GLY A 74 0.09 8.02 -22.77
CA GLY A 74 -0.49 9.34 -22.56
C GLY A 74 0.23 10.46 -23.29
N LYS A 75 -0.38 11.65 -23.24
CA LYS A 75 0.28 12.88 -23.68
C LYS A 75 1.10 13.46 -22.54
N LEU A 76 2.36 13.74 -22.79
CA LEU A 76 3.24 14.47 -21.89
C LEU A 76 2.74 15.92 -21.74
N PRO A 77 3.15 16.66 -20.69
CA PRO A 77 2.75 18.05 -20.50
C PRO A 77 3.07 18.97 -21.71
N GLN A 78 4.08 18.64 -22.52
CA GLN A 78 4.44 19.38 -23.73
C GLN A 78 3.62 18.97 -24.97
N GLY A 79 2.64 18.07 -24.83
CA GLY A 79 1.72 17.64 -25.89
C GLY A 79 2.16 16.40 -26.68
N ALA A 80 3.43 15.99 -26.58
CA ALA A 80 3.94 14.79 -27.24
C ALA A 80 3.28 13.53 -26.66
N TYR A 81 2.87 12.59 -27.53
CA TYR A 81 2.38 11.29 -27.10
C TYR A 81 3.56 10.38 -26.75
N ASN A 82 3.44 9.64 -25.65
CA ASN A 82 4.46 8.69 -25.22
C ASN A 82 3.83 7.40 -24.67
N ARG A 83 4.61 6.32 -24.73
CA ARG A 83 4.32 5.02 -24.12
C ARG A 83 5.54 4.59 -23.31
N VAL A 84 5.31 4.16 -22.08
CA VAL A 84 6.32 3.57 -21.22
C VAL A 84 5.79 2.30 -20.58
N GLU A 85 6.66 1.31 -20.40
CA GLU A 85 6.35 0.11 -19.63
C GLU A 85 6.96 0.24 -18.24
N ILE A 86 6.14 0.01 -17.21
CA ILE A 86 6.54 0.10 -15.81
C ILE A 86 6.22 -1.21 -15.10
N GLN A 87 7.08 -1.60 -14.17
CA GLN A 87 6.79 -2.68 -13.24
C GLN A 87 5.88 -2.16 -12.13
N VAL A 88 4.72 -2.78 -11.97
CA VAL A 88 3.74 -2.44 -10.93
C VAL A 88 3.64 -3.59 -9.95
N ALA A 89 3.76 -3.28 -8.66
CA ALA A 89 3.58 -4.26 -7.59
C ALA A 89 2.21 -4.94 -7.75
N ASN A 90 2.21 -6.28 -7.80
CA ASN A 90 0.95 -7.03 -7.87
C ASN A 90 0.30 -7.14 -6.47
N LEU A 91 -0.83 -7.84 -6.38
CA LEU A 91 -1.54 -8.01 -5.11
C LEU A 91 -0.68 -8.64 -4.00
N VAL A 92 0.13 -9.65 -4.32
CA VAL A 92 1.02 -10.35 -3.37
C VAL A 92 2.00 -9.35 -2.76
N ALA A 93 2.69 -8.58 -3.61
CA ALA A 93 3.62 -7.56 -3.16
C ALA A 93 2.92 -6.47 -2.33
N ALA A 94 1.76 -5.98 -2.80
CA ALA A 94 1.02 -4.92 -2.14
C ALA A 94 0.55 -5.34 -0.73
N LEU A 95 -0.06 -6.52 -0.59
CA LEU A 95 -0.50 -7.05 0.71
C LEU A 95 0.68 -7.36 1.63
N THR A 96 1.79 -7.89 1.10
CA THR A 96 3.01 -8.13 1.89
C THR A 96 3.54 -6.84 2.50
N MET A 97 3.75 -5.81 1.67
CA MET A 97 4.25 -4.52 2.14
C MET A 97 3.29 -3.85 3.12
N LYS A 98 1.98 -3.83 2.80
CA LYS A 98 0.98 -3.20 3.68
C LYS A 98 0.82 -3.95 5.00
N GLY A 99 0.82 -5.28 4.99
CA GLY A 99 0.72 -6.10 6.20
C GLY A 99 1.90 -5.86 7.15
N ILE A 100 3.13 -5.88 6.64
CA ILE A 100 4.33 -5.55 7.44
C ILE A 100 4.24 -4.14 8.02
N VAL A 101 3.83 -3.16 7.20
CA VAL A 101 3.68 -1.77 7.65
C VAL A 101 2.58 -1.62 8.70
N LEU A 102 1.43 -2.27 8.52
CA LEU A 102 0.32 -2.28 9.49
C LEU A 102 0.74 -2.87 10.84
N GLY A 103 1.61 -3.88 10.84
CA GLY A 103 2.19 -4.43 12.06
C GLY A 103 3.16 -3.49 12.78
N ALA A 104 3.80 -2.56 12.04
CA ALA A 104 4.85 -1.67 12.56
C ALA A 104 4.35 -0.27 12.93
N ARG A 105 3.28 0.23 12.30
CA ARG A 105 2.67 1.53 12.60
C ARG A 105 1.14 1.41 12.68
N TYR A 106 0.57 2.04 13.70
CA TYR A 106 -0.88 2.08 13.92
C TYR A 106 -1.48 3.19 13.05
N ASN A 107 -1.95 2.86 11.84
CA ASN A 107 -2.54 3.83 10.90
C ASN A 107 -3.79 3.27 10.23
N GLU A 108 -4.90 3.99 10.39
CA GLU A 108 -6.23 3.65 9.88
C GLU A 108 -6.25 3.40 8.36
N LYS A 109 -5.49 4.23 7.61
CA LYS A 109 -5.40 4.13 6.15
C LYS A 109 -4.83 2.78 5.70
N ASP A 110 -3.83 2.25 6.40
CA ASP A 110 -3.19 1.00 5.99
C ASP A 110 -4.17 -0.18 6.15
N ALA A 111 -5.01 -0.17 7.19
CA ALA A 111 -6.07 -1.16 7.38
C ALA A 111 -7.14 -1.07 6.29
N TYR A 112 -7.59 0.15 5.97
CA TYR A 112 -8.52 0.39 4.86
C TYR A 112 -7.97 -0.07 3.52
N ASP A 113 -6.70 0.22 3.22
CA ASP A 113 -6.09 -0.19 1.96
C ASP A 113 -6.02 -1.72 1.83
N ILE A 114 -5.72 -2.44 2.91
CA ILE A 114 -5.72 -3.91 2.94
C ILE A 114 -7.12 -4.46 2.68
N TYR A 115 -8.12 -3.96 3.42
CA TYR A 115 -9.52 -4.30 3.22
C TYR A 115 -9.95 -4.04 1.77
N SER A 116 -9.64 -2.86 1.24
CA SER A 116 -10.03 -2.48 -0.12
C SER A 116 -9.38 -3.38 -1.17
N LEU A 117 -8.09 -3.68 -1.02
CA LEU A 117 -7.37 -4.58 -1.92
C LEU A 117 -7.91 -6.01 -1.89
N ILE A 118 -8.38 -6.50 -0.74
CA ILE A 118 -8.92 -7.87 -0.65
C ILE A 118 -10.36 -7.92 -1.19
N SER A 119 -11.22 -7.03 -0.70
CA SER A 119 -12.66 -7.06 -1.00
C SER A 119 -12.99 -6.67 -2.44
N HIS A 120 -12.15 -5.88 -3.11
CA HIS A 120 -12.41 -5.39 -4.46
C HIS A 120 -11.45 -5.94 -5.53
N TYR A 121 -10.62 -6.92 -5.18
CA TYR A 121 -9.73 -7.51 -6.17
C TYR A 121 -10.46 -8.55 -7.03
N LYS A 122 -10.67 -8.21 -8.31
CA LYS A 122 -11.43 -9.03 -9.26
C LYS A 122 -12.80 -9.39 -8.66
N ASP A 123 -13.05 -10.67 -8.42
CA ASP A 123 -14.30 -11.19 -7.84
C ASP A 123 -14.30 -11.16 -6.29
N GLY A 124 -13.42 -10.37 -5.67
CA GLY A 124 -13.34 -10.15 -4.23
C GLY A 124 -12.36 -11.09 -3.50
N PHE A 125 -12.62 -11.35 -2.21
CA PHE A 125 -11.70 -12.04 -1.31
C PHE A 125 -11.25 -13.42 -1.81
N HIS A 126 -12.11 -14.15 -2.52
CA HIS A 126 -11.78 -15.45 -3.10
C HIS A 126 -10.67 -15.33 -4.16
N SER A 127 -10.81 -14.39 -5.09
CA SER A 127 -9.79 -14.11 -6.11
C SER A 127 -8.49 -13.61 -5.51
N ALA A 128 -8.58 -12.83 -4.41
CA ALA A 128 -7.42 -12.39 -3.66
C ALA A 128 -6.68 -13.57 -3.02
N ALA A 129 -7.40 -14.48 -2.37
CA ALA A 129 -6.82 -15.67 -1.72
C ALA A 129 -6.11 -16.57 -2.74
N GLU A 130 -6.74 -16.88 -3.88
CA GLU A 130 -6.13 -17.66 -4.96
C GLU A 130 -4.83 -17.05 -5.48
N SER A 131 -4.77 -15.71 -5.55
CA SER A 131 -3.56 -15.00 -6.01
C SER A 131 -2.42 -15.03 -4.98
N VAL A 132 -2.70 -15.33 -3.70
CA VAL A 132 -1.73 -15.26 -2.60
C VAL A 132 -1.32 -16.65 -2.09
N LYS A 133 -2.22 -17.64 -2.07
CA LYS A 133 -2.02 -18.93 -1.38
C LYS A 133 -0.71 -19.64 -1.73
N HIS A 134 -0.32 -19.61 -3.00
CA HIS A 134 0.87 -20.31 -3.49
C HIS A 134 2.19 -19.60 -3.14
N HIS A 135 2.13 -18.41 -2.55
CA HIS A 135 3.30 -17.60 -2.22
C HIS A 135 3.62 -17.57 -0.72
N LEU A 136 2.83 -18.25 0.13
CA LEU A 136 3.02 -18.28 1.59
C LEU A 136 4.32 -18.94 2.06
N LYS A 137 5.04 -19.66 1.18
CA LYS A 137 6.39 -20.17 1.48
C LYS A 137 7.44 -19.06 1.53
N ASN A 138 7.19 -17.91 0.90
CA ASN A 138 8.06 -16.75 1.00
C ASN A 138 7.90 -16.12 2.39
N LYS A 139 9.01 -15.96 3.13
CA LYS A 139 9.00 -15.48 4.52
C LYS A 139 8.41 -14.09 4.69
N LEU A 140 8.63 -13.19 3.74
CA LEU A 140 8.07 -11.83 3.79
C LEU A 140 6.57 -11.86 3.53
N VAL A 141 6.12 -12.66 2.56
CA VAL A 141 4.69 -12.84 2.28
C VAL A 141 3.98 -13.40 3.51
N ASN A 142 4.53 -14.46 4.10
CA ASN A 142 3.98 -15.04 5.33
C ASN A 142 3.94 -14.02 6.48
N GLU A 143 5.03 -13.28 6.71
CA GLU A 143 5.09 -12.23 7.73
C GLU A 143 3.99 -11.17 7.52
N GLY A 144 3.82 -10.68 6.29
CA GLY A 144 2.78 -9.70 5.98
C GLY A 144 1.37 -10.22 6.22
N ILE A 145 1.08 -11.47 5.83
CA ILE A 145 -0.21 -12.11 6.05
C ILE A 145 -0.48 -12.37 7.54
N GLU A 146 0.52 -12.81 8.30
CA GLU A 146 0.36 -12.99 9.76
C GLU A 146 0.12 -11.65 10.47
N LYS A 147 0.76 -10.56 10.04
CA LYS A 147 0.43 -9.22 10.56
C LYS A 147 -0.99 -8.76 10.23
N ILE A 148 -1.53 -9.15 9.08
CA ILE A 148 -2.94 -8.92 8.76
C ILE A 148 -3.83 -9.76 9.69
N ARG A 149 -3.51 -11.05 9.85
CA ARG A 149 -4.24 -11.97 10.75
C ARG A 149 -4.31 -11.44 12.17
N GLU A 150 -3.17 -11.04 12.75
CA GLU A 150 -3.10 -10.46 14.10
C GLU A 150 -4.00 -9.22 14.27
N LYS A 151 -4.16 -8.39 13.22
CA LYS A 151 -4.91 -7.12 13.30
C LYS A 151 -6.40 -7.28 13.03
N PHE A 152 -6.80 -8.36 12.40
CA PHE A 152 -8.19 -8.67 12.03
C PHE A 152 -8.72 -9.93 12.73
N GLU A 153 -8.10 -10.34 13.84
CA GLU A 153 -8.42 -11.57 14.57
C GLU A 153 -9.89 -11.65 15.00
N THR A 154 -10.47 -10.52 15.42
CA THR A 154 -11.86 -10.42 15.87
C THR A 154 -12.52 -9.14 15.34
N LYS A 155 -13.86 -9.08 15.39
CA LYS A 155 -14.63 -7.86 15.08
C LYS A 155 -14.21 -6.65 15.93
N ASP A 156 -13.75 -6.91 17.16
CA ASP A 156 -13.31 -5.89 18.12
C ASP A 156 -11.81 -5.56 17.99
N SER A 157 -11.09 -6.24 17.10
CA SER A 157 -9.67 -5.96 16.83
C SER A 157 -9.49 -4.60 16.17
N THR A 158 -8.28 -4.05 16.25
CA THR A 158 -8.01 -2.70 15.73
C THR A 158 -8.22 -2.59 14.21
N GLY A 159 -7.97 -3.65 13.44
CA GLY A 159 -8.10 -3.64 11.98
C GLY A 159 -9.51 -3.24 11.50
N PRO A 160 -10.57 -3.99 11.84
CA PRO A 160 -11.93 -3.64 11.46
C PRO A 160 -12.39 -2.26 11.96
N GLN A 161 -12.00 -1.89 13.18
CA GLN A 161 -12.31 -0.58 13.75
C GLN A 161 -11.68 0.55 12.93
N TRP A 162 -10.40 0.40 12.58
CA TRP A 162 -9.66 1.34 11.76
C TRP A 162 -10.18 1.48 10.33
N VAL A 163 -10.69 0.41 9.74
CA VAL A 163 -11.35 0.49 8.43
C VAL A 163 -12.57 1.40 8.51
N ALA A 164 -13.38 1.25 9.56
CA ALA A 164 -14.55 2.10 9.79
C ALA A 164 -14.13 3.54 10.11
N ASP A 165 -13.15 3.74 10.99
CA ASP A 165 -12.65 5.08 11.34
C ASP A 165 -12.08 5.80 10.10
N PHE A 166 -11.43 5.10 9.18
CA PHE A 166 -10.96 5.70 7.92
C PHE A 166 -12.12 6.11 6.98
N LEU A 167 -13.13 5.25 6.82
CA LEU A 167 -14.22 5.45 5.87
C LEU A 167 -15.24 6.48 6.34
N VAL A 168 -15.57 6.45 7.63
CA VAL A 168 -16.66 7.23 8.20
C VAL A 168 -16.23 8.16 9.34
N GLY A 169 -14.92 8.34 9.58
CA GLY A 169 -14.31 9.11 10.67
C GLY A 169 -14.61 10.61 10.78
N GLY A 170 -15.75 11.08 10.30
CA GLY A 170 -16.34 12.38 10.63
C GLY A 170 -17.51 12.21 11.59
N ARG A 171 -17.80 13.23 12.42
CA ARG A 171 -18.81 13.25 13.51
C ARG A 171 -20.28 13.03 13.09
N GLU A 172 -20.54 12.51 11.89
CA GLU A 172 -21.85 12.50 11.24
C GLU A 172 -22.33 11.10 10.81
N SER A 173 -21.53 10.04 10.94
CA SER A 173 -21.97 8.67 10.62
C SER A 173 -22.80 8.04 11.73
N SER A 174 -23.86 7.32 11.38
CA SER A 174 -24.66 6.59 12.36
C SER A 174 -23.88 5.40 12.96
N ASN A 175 -24.18 5.03 14.20
CA ASN A 175 -23.56 3.86 14.84
C ASN A 175 -23.81 2.57 14.03
N GLU A 176 -24.93 2.49 13.31
CA GLU A 176 -25.29 1.35 12.46
C GLU A 176 -24.39 1.23 11.22
N GLU A 177 -24.10 2.34 10.55
CA GLU A 177 -23.20 2.36 9.39
C GLU A 177 -21.78 1.94 9.79
N ARG A 178 -21.30 2.49 10.90
CA ARG A 178 -19.99 2.11 11.45
C ARG A 178 -19.94 0.62 11.79
N GLU A 179 -20.96 0.10 12.47
CA GLU A 179 -21.04 -1.32 12.82
C GLU A 179 -21.08 -2.22 11.59
N ARG A 180 -21.79 -1.81 10.53
CA ARG A 180 -21.82 -2.53 9.27
C ARG A 180 -20.43 -2.62 8.64
N ILE A 181 -19.67 -1.52 8.59
CA ILE A 181 -18.31 -1.50 8.01
C ILE A 181 -17.35 -2.36 8.84
N VAL A 182 -17.42 -2.27 10.17
CA VAL A 182 -16.65 -3.14 11.07
C VAL A 182 -16.96 -4.62 10.79
N THR A 183 -18.24 -4.97 10.69
CA THR A 183 -18.66 -6.36 10.45
C THR A 183 -18.21 -6.85 9.08
N ASP A 184 -18.45 -6.07 8.03
CA ASP A 184 -18.09 -6.43 6.66
C ASP A 184 -16.57 -6.56 6.49
N SER A 185 -15.79 -5.59 6.99
CA SER A 185 -14.33 -5.67 6.92
C SER A 185 -13.75 -6.86 7.68
N TYR A 186 -14.29 -7.18 8.86
CA TYR A 186 -13.92 -8.39 9.58
C TYR A 186 -14.23 -9.66 8.77
N MET A 187 -15.44 -9.78 8.21
CA MET A 187 -15.86 -10.95 7.45
C MET A 187 -15.03 -11.13 6.17
N GLN A 188 -14.87 -10.09 5.36
CA GLN A 188 -14.13 -10.15 4.09
C GLN A 188 -12.67 -10.57 4.32
N ILE A 189 -12.01 -10.01 5.33
CA ILE A 189 -10.63 -10.35 5.66
C ILE A 189 -10.52 -11.76 6.22
N ASN A 190 -11.43 -12.20 7.10
CA ASN A 190 -11.35 -13.53 7.70
C ASN A 190 -11.67 -14.64 6.70
N GLU A 191 -12.61 -14.42 5.77
CA GLU A 191 -12.85 -15.35 4.67
C GLU A 191 -11.64 -15.43 3.72
N PHE A 192 -10.99 -14.31 3.41
CA PHE A 192 -9.70 -14.32 2.71
C PHE A 192 -8.66 -15.16 3.47
N LEU A 193 -8.50 -14.94 4.79
CA LEU A 193 -7.49 -15.63 5.60
C LEU A 193 -7.78 -17.11 5.81
N SER A 194 -9.05 -17.53 5.83
CA SER A 194 -9.47 -18.93 5.99
C SER A 194 -9.11 -19.76 4.74
N LEU A 195 -9.27 -19.17 3.55
CA LEU A 195 -8.92 -19.78 2.27
C LEU A 195 -7.40 -19.96 2.08
N LEU A 196 -6.57 -19.24 2.84
CA LEU A 196 -5.11 -19.42 2.82
C LEU A 196 -4.61 -20.63 3.62
N LEU A 197 -5.46 -21.22 4.48
CA LEU A 197 -5.14 -22.37 5.32
C LEU A 197 -5.51 -23.72 4.68
N GLN A 198 -6.19 -23.69 3.53
CA GLN A 198 -6.65 -24.86 2.76
C GLN A 198 -5.63 -25.25 1.68
#